data_AF-A0A920HR85-F1
#
_entry.id   AF-A0A920HR85-F1
#
_cell.length_a   1.000
_cell.length_b   1.000
_cell.length_c   1.000
_cell.angle_alpha   90.00
_cell.angle_beta   90.00
_cell.angle_gamma   90.00
#
_symmetry.space_group_name_H-M   'P 1'
#
loop_
_entity.id
_entity.type
_entity.pdbx_description
1 polymer ?
#
loop_
_entity_poly.entity_id
_entity_poly.type
_entity_poly.pdbx_seq_one_letter_code
_entity_poly.pdbx_strand_id
1 'polypeptide(L)' 'MYQPLYDESVEYEDGTPATLDQMSYDVANFLTWAAEPTMEERKDWVFIVMGFLIIFVILMYLSVSRLFRDVH' A
#
# COMPACT_ATOMS: atom_id res chain seq x y z
N MET A 1 -28.70 3.34 10.47
CA MET A 1 -28.31 2.01 10.99
C MET A 1 -28.36 2.07 12.51
N TYR A 2 -28.71 0.98 13.17
CA TYR A 2 -28.54 0.85 14.62
C TYR A 2 -27.05 0.60 14.93
N GLN A 3 -26.62 0.89 16.16
CA GLN A 3 -25.23 0.67 16.58
C GLN A 3 -24.93 -0.84 16.64
N PRO A 4 -23.97 -1.35 15.85
CA PRO A 4 -23.70 -2.77 15.79
C PRO A 4 -22.61 -3.23 16.78
N LEU A 5 -21.74 -2.31 17.23
CA LEU A 5 -20.59 -2.62 18.09
C LEU A 5 -20.80 -2.03 19.49
N TYR A 6 -20.43 -2.79 20.51
CA TYR A 6 -20.47 -2.40 21.91
C TYR A 6 -19.14 -2.74 22.56
N ASP A 7 -18.77 -1.99 23.60
CA ASP A 7 -17.55 -2.24 24.36
C ASP A 7 -17.54 -3.68 24.91
N GLU A 8 -16.38 -4.34 24.83
CA GLU A 8 -16.16 -5.71 25.30
C GLU A 8 -17.12 -6.76 24.68
N SER A 9 -17.70 -6.46 23.51
CA SER A 9 -18.64 -7.36 22.83
C SER A 9 -17.98 -8.60 22.19
N VAL A 10 -16.66 -8.61 22.08
CA VAL A 10 -15.85 -9.70 21.51
C VAL A 10 -14.64 -9.94 22.42
N GLU A 11 -14.22 -11.19 22.55
CA GLU A 11 -12.98 -11.55 23.24
C GLU A 11 -11.90 -11.87 22.20
N TYR A 12 -10.84 -11.07 22.15
CA TYR A 12 -9.70 -11.32 21.28
C TYR A 12 -8.78 -12.37 21.92
N GLU A 13 -8.32 -13.35 21.12
CA GLU A 13 -7.48 -14.46 21.61
C GLU A 13 -6.10 -14.01 22.12
N ASP A 14 -5.63 -12.84 21.69
CA ASP A 14 -4.35 -12.25 22.09
C ASP A 14 -4.44 -11.39 23.37
N GLY A 15 -5.64 -11.25 23.93
CA GLY A 15 -5.91 -10.42 25.11
C GLY A 15 -5.97 -8.92 24.82
N THR A 16 -6.04 -8.50 23.56
CA THR A 16 -6.24 -7.09 23.18
C THR A 16 -7.59 -6.59 23.73
N PRO A 17 -7.65 -5.42 24.39
CA PRO A 17 -8.91 -4.86 24.89
C PRO A 17 -9.87 -4.56 23.74
N ALA A 18 -11.06 -5.15 23.78
CA ALA A 18 -12.11 -4.95 22.79
C ALA A 18 -12.86 -3.64 23.01
N THR A 19 -12.14 -2.52 22.87
CA THR A 19 -12.75 -1.19 22.93
C THR A 19 -13.53 -0.89 21.64
N LEU A 20 -14.58 -0.08 21.74
CA LEU A 20 -15.35 0.33 20.55
C LEU A 20 -14.47 0.91 19.42
N ASP A 21 -13.47 1.72 19.77
CA ASP A 21 -12.55 2.35 18.82
C ASP A 21 -11.69 1.29 18.11
N GLN A 22 -11.08 0.39 18.88
CA GLN A 22 -10.26 -0.72 18.37
C GLN A 22 -11.06 -1.62 17.42
N MET A 23 -12.25 -2.07 17.83
CA MET A 23 -13.10 -2.92 17.00
C MET A 23 -13.53 -2.21 15.71
N SER A 24 -13.82 -0.91 15.78
CA SER A 24 -14.20 -0.14 14.60
C SER A 24 -13.03 -0.02 13.60
N TYR A 25 -11.81 0.15 14.11
CA TYR A 25 -10.59 0.20 13.32
C TYR A 25 -10.29 -1.15 12.66
N ASP A 26 -10.40 -2.24 13.40
CA ASP A 26 -10.13 -3.58 12.90
C ASP A 26 -11.12 -3.99 11.80
N VAL A 27 -12.41 -3.71 11.98
CA VAL A 27 -13.43 -3.97 10.96
C VAL A 27 -13.18 -3.13 9.72
N ALA A 28 -12.82 -1.86 9.87
CA ALA A 28 -12.51 -0.99 8.73
C ALA A 28 -11.28 -1.49 7.94
N ASN A 29 -10.24 -1.93 8.65
CA ASN A 29 -9.05 -2.53 8.02
C ASN A 29 -9.38 -3.83 7.32
N PHE A 30 -10.17 -4.71 7.95
CA PHE A 30 -10.63 -5.95 7.34
C PHE A 30 -11.43 -5.68 6.06
N LEU A 31 -12.37 -4.72 6.08
CA LEU A 31 -13.14 -4.35 4.89
C LEU A 31 -12.25 -3.73 3.80
N THR A 32 -11.22 -2.98 4.17
CA THR A 32 -10.23 -2.43 3.23
C THR A 32 -9.45 -3.56 2.56
N TRP A 33 -8.97 -4.54 3.34
CA TRP A 33 -8.31 -5.73 2.82
C TRP A 33 -9.24 -6.59 1.96
N ALA A 34 -10.49 -6.79 2.39
CA ALA A 34 -11.48 -7.56 1.64
C ALA A 34 -11.86 -6.91 0.31
N ALA A 35 -11.88 -5.57 0.27
CA ALA A 35 -12.06 -4.81 -0.97
C ALA A 35 -10.83 -4.93 -1.90
N GLU A 36 -9.64 -5.13 -1.33
CA GLU A 36 -8.40 -5.19 -2.10
C GLU A 36 -7.37 -6.21 -1.55
N PRO A 37 -7.59 -7.52 -1.77
CA PRO A 37 -6.77 -8.57 -1.18
C PRO A 37 -5.34 -8.60 -1.75
N THR A 38 -5.14 -8.07 -2.95
CA THR A 38 -3.83 -8.04 -3.65
C THR A 38 -3.08 -6.72 -3.44
N MET A 39 -3.48 -5.89 -2.46
CA MET A 39 -2.87 -4.58 -2.24
C MET A 39 -1.36 -4.70 -1.96
N GLU A 40 -0.97 -5.68 -1.14
CA GLU A 40 0.43 -5.91 -0.76
C GLU A 40 1.28 -6.36 -1.93
N GLU A 41 0.84 -7.38 -2.67
CA GLU A 41 1.54 -7.85 -3.88
C GLU A 41 1.73 -6.71 -4.89
N ARG A 42 0.70 -5.87 -5.08
CA ARG A 42 0.80 -4.71 -5.97
C ARG A 42 1.83 -3.69 -5.45
N LYS A 43 1.87 -3.43 -4.14
CA LYS A 43 2.86 -2.52 -3.56
C LYS A 43 4.29 -3.01 -3.82
N ASP A 44 4.54 -4.31 -3.72
CA ASP A 44 5.85 -4.89 -4.03
C ASP A 44 6.25 -4.68 -5.49
N TRP A 45 5.33 -4.91 -6.43
CA TRP A 45 5.56 -4.63 -7.85
C TRP A 45 5.84 -3.16 -8.13
N VAL A 46 5.17 -2.25 -7.42
CA VAL A 46 5.40 -0.80 -7.56
C VAL A 46 6.84 -0.44 -7.21
N PHE A 47 7.42 -1.02 -6.16
CA PHE A 47 8.82 -0.75 -5.81
C PHE A 47 9.79 -1.18 -6.91
N ILE A 48 9.58 -2.36 -7.49
CA ILE A 48 10.42 -2.89 -8.58
C ILE A 48 10.30 -2.00 -9.83
N VAL A 49 9.07 -1.68 -10.24
CA VAL A 49 8.80 -0.85 -11.41
C VAL A 49 9.38 0.56 -11.24
N MET A 50 9.27 1.16 -10.05
CA MET A 50 9.84 2.47 -9.76
C MET A 50 11.37 2.47 -9.92
N GLY A 51 12.05 1.46 -9.38
CA GLY A 51 13.50 1.31 -9.54
C GLY A 51 13.92 1.17 -11.01
N PHE A 52 13.21 0.33 -11.77
CA PHE A 52 13.43 0.18 -13.21
C PHE A 52 13.25 1.51 -13.97
N LEU A 53 12.17 2.25 -13.70
CA LEU A 53 11.88 3.50 -14.39
C LEU A 53 12.91 4.59 -14.10
N ILE A 54 13.42 4.68 -12.87
CA ILE A 54 14.48 5.63 -12.52
C ILE A 54 15.75 5.34 -13.33
N ILE A 55 16.18 4.08 -13.37
CA ILE A 55 17.35 3.66 -14.16
C ILE A 55 17.10 3.94 -15.66
N PHE A 56 15.92 3.59 -16.15
CA PHE A 56 15.54 3.80 -17.55
C PHE A 56 15.62 5.29 -17.94
N VAL A 57 15.09 6.19 -17.12
CA VAL A 57 15.16 7.65 -17.37
C VAL A 57 16.60 8.14 -17.39
N ILE A 58 17.46 7.69 -16.46
CA ILE A 58 18.89 8.04 -16.45
C ILE A 58 19.57 7.56 -17.74
N LEU A 59 19.36 6.31 -18.13
CA LEU A 59 19.96 5.75 -19.34
C LEU A 59 19.48 6.48 -20.60
N MET A 60 18.19 6.78 -20.69
CA MET A 60 17.59 7.53 -21.80
C MET A 60 18.19 8.93 -21.88
N TYR A 61 18.29 9.65 -20.75
CA TYR A 61 18.90 10.96 -20.69
C TYR A 61 20.36 10.92 -21.18
N LEU A 62 21.16 9.99 -20.66
CA LEU A 62 22.55 9.82 -21.09
C LEU A 62 22.67 9.44 -22.58
N SER A 63 21.75 8.63 -23.10
CA SER A 63 21.71 8.25 -24.52
C SER A 63 21.43 9.46 -25.42
N VAL A 64 20.43 10.26 -25.08
CA VAL A 64 20.08 11.50 -25.79
C VAL A 64 21.25 12.49 -25.71
N SER A 65 21.81 12.72 -24.53
CA SER A 65 22.97 13.62 -24.36
C SER A 65 24.23 13.16 -25.10
N ARG A 66 24.38 11.85 -25.38
CA ARG A 66 25.47 11.36 -26.25
C ARG A 66 25.17 11.59 -27.72
N LEU A 67 23.96 11.29 -28.18
CA LEU A 67 23.57 11.45 -29.59
C LEU A 67 23.69 12.90 -30.07
N PHE A 68 23.24 13.85 -29.24
CA PHE A 68 23.28 15.27 -29.58
C PHE A 68 24.61 15.95 -29.26
N ARG A 69 25.62 15.20 -28.81
CA ARG A 69 26.97 15.72 -28.56
C ARG A 69 27.70 16.09 -29.85
N ASP A 70 27.47 15.35 -30.93
CA ASP A 70 28.12 15.59 -32.21
C ASP A 70 27.46 16.72 -33.02
N VAL A 71 26.32 17.23 -32.55
CA VAL A 71 25.54 18.30 -33.19
C VAL A 71 25.82 19.68 -32.54
N HIS A 72 26.53 19.72 -31.41
CA HIS A 72 27.06 20.95 -30.78
C HIS A 72 28.57 21.00 -30.93
#